data_AF-A0A319DN52-F1
#
_entry.id   AF-A0A319DN52-F1
#
_cell.length_a   1.000
_cell.length_b   1.000
_cell.length_c   1.000
_cell.angle_alpha   90.00
_cell.angle_beta   90.00
_cell.angle_gamma   90.00
#
_symmetry.space_group_name_H-M   'P 1'
#
loop_
_entity.id
_entity.type
_entity.pdbx_description
1 polymer ?
#
loop_
_entity_poly.entity_id
_entity_poly.type
_entity_poly.pdbx_seq_one_letter_code
_entity_poly.pdbx_strand_id
1 'polypeptide(L)'
;LDNEEIEARIGALIPLMESWLNRALPIPGKFNSQIDDPGVVFPTTEIDIPLIPVRDLLYKGIGTFTLLRTYKETTTLLNFPQGIYTALRVDRVGKVGQKEIASAKSIWVDRQTALSAGLTLLITCPPGMVTGEEPE
;
A
#
# COMPACT_ATOMS: atom_id res chain seq x y z
N LEU A 1 9.49 4.89 -18.70
CA LEU A 1 8.06 5.19 -18.50
C LEU A 1 8.03 6.40 -17.59
N ASP A 2 7.29 7.44 -17.98
CA ASP A 2 6.98 8.50 -17.03
C ASP A 2 5.98 7.98 -15.98
N ASN A 3 5.79 8.75 -14.91
CA ASN A 3 4.93 8.32 -13.81
C ASN A 3 3.46 8.14 -14.25
N GLU A 4 2.98 8.97 -15.18
CA GLU A 4 1.59 8.90 -15.64
C GLU A 4 1.30 7.62 -16.42
N GLU A 5 2.23 7.19 -17.27
CA GLU A 5 2.11 5.94 -18.02
C GLU A 5 2.16 4.72 -17.08
N ILE A 6 3.01 4.75 -16.05
CA ILE A 6 3.06 3.70 -15.02
C ILE A 6 1.70 3.62 -14.30
N GLU A 7 1.19 4.74 -13.81
CA GLU A 7 -0.08 4.80 -13.09
C GLU A 7 -1.26 4.35 -13.97
N ALA A 8 -1.28 4.73 -15.25
CA ALA A 8 -2.30 4.28 -16.19
C ALA A 8 -2.28 2.75 -16.38
N ARG A 9 -1.10 2.15 -16.50
CA ARG A 9 -0.94 0.69 -16.61
C ARG A 9 -1.35 -0.03 -15.32
N ILE A 10 -0.99 0.52 -14.16
CA ILE A 10 -1.46 0.02 -12.86
C ILE A 10 -2.99 0.08 -12.79
N GLY A 11 -3.60 1.18 -13.24
CA GLY A 11 -5.04 1.36 -13.34
C GLY A 11 -5.74 0.28 -14.16
N ALA A 12 -5.14 -0.13 -15.28
CA ALA A 12 -5.66 -1.21 -16.11
C ALA A 12 -5.55 -2.60 -15.45
N LEU A 13 -4.59 -2.80 -14.55
CA LEU A 13 -4.39 -4.07 -13.85
C LEU A 13 -5.34 -4.24 -12.65
N ILE A 14 -5.71 -3.16 -11.96
CA ILE A 14 -6.53 -3.19 -10.74
C ILE A 14 -7.82 -4.02 -10.89
N PRO A 15 -8.64 -3.85 -11.94
CA PRO A 15 -9.88 -4.65 -12.09
C PRO A 15 -9.63 -6.16 -12.16
N LEU A 16 -8.47 -6.58 -12.71
CA LEU A 16 -8.11 -8.00 -12.86
C LEU A 16 -7.74 -8.64 -11.51
N MET A 17 -7.26 -7.85 -10.56
CA MET A 17 -6.83 -8.30 -9.23
C MET A 17 -7.84 -8.03 -8.12
N GLU A 18 -8.96 -7.34 -8.40
CA GLU A 18 -9.92 -6.91 -7.39
C GLU A 18 -10.50 -8.07 -6.56
N SER A 19 -10.89 -9.17 -7.22
CA SER A 19 -11.40 -10.37 -6.54
C SER A 19 -10.36 -11.00 -5.62
N TRP A 20 -9.08 -10.93 -6.00
CA TRP A 20 -7.98 -11.43 -5.19
C TRP A 20 -7.70 -10.50 -4.02
N LEU A 21 -7.60 -9.18 -4.25
CA LEU A 21 -7.39 -8.17 -3.20
C LEU A 21 -8.44 -8.28 -2.08
N ASN A 22 -9.71 -8.46 -2.44
CA ASN A 22 -10.80 -8.62 -1.47
C ASN A 22 -10.65 -9.87 -0.59
N ARG A 23 -10.11 -10.97 -1.15
CA ARG A 23 -9.91 -12.24 -0.44
C ARG A 23 -8.63 -12.24 0.38
N ALA A 24 -7.56 -11.65 -0.15
CA ALA A 24 -6.26 -11.57 0.51
C ALA A 24 -6.31 -10.63 1.72
N LEU A 25 -7.14 -9.58 1.68
CA LEU A 25 -7.23 -8.54 2.73
C LEU A 25 -8.63 -8.47 3.34
N PRO A 26 -9.07 -9.51 4.08
CA PRO A 26 -10.39 -9.52 4.71
C PRO A 26 -10.42 -8.52 5.88
N ILE A 27 -11.41 -7.63 5.89
CA ILE A 27 -11.61 -6.71 7.03
C ILE A 27 -12.10 -7.53 8.23
N PRO A 28 -11.49 -7.40 9.42
CA PRO A 28 -11.94 -8.08 10.62
C PRO A 28 -13.40 -7.70 10.95
N GLY A 29 -14.19 -8.70 11.37
CA GLY A 29 -15.53 -8.43 11.89
C GLY A 29 -15.49 -7.51 13.12
N LYS A 30 -16.58 -6.78 13.38
CA LYS A 30 -16.75 -5.77 14.45
C LYS A 30 -16.40 -6.21 15.89
N PHE A 31 -16.06 -7.48 16.12
CA PHE A 31 -15.88 -8.07 17.44
C PHE A 31 -14.40 -8.25 17.87
N ASN A 32 -13.43 -7.91 17.01
CA ASN A 32 -12.00 -8.04 17.33
C ASN A 32 -11.36 -6.70 17.74
N SER A 33 -12.06 -5.88 18.53
CA SER A 33 -11.47 -4.67 19.13
C SER A 33 -10.53 -5.05 20.27
N GLN A 34 -9.35 -5.57 19.94
CA GLN A 34 -8.21 -5.58 20.84
C GLN A 34 -7.69 -4.15 21.00
N ILE A 35 -7.22 -3.83 22.20
CA ILE A 35 -6.74 -2.50 22.59
C ILE A 35 -5.53 -2.06 21.73
N ASP A 36 -4.83 -3.00 21.09
CA ASP A 36 -3.66 -2.78 20.23
C ASP A 36 -3.93 -2.95 18.72
N ASP A 37 -5.19 -2.81 18.29
CA ASP A 37 -5.54 -2.92 16.87
C ASP A 37 -4.93 -1.75 16.04
N PRO A 38 -3.95 -2.02 15.13
CA PRO A 38 -3.28 -0.99 14.34
C PRO A 38 -4.15 -0.41 13.21
N GLY A 39 -5.37 -0.92 13.00
CA GLY A 39 -6.30 -0.42 11.98
C GLY A 39 -5.95 -0.81 10.54
N VAL A 40 -4.99 -1.72 10.39
CA VAL A 40 -4.53 -2.26 9.11
C VAL A 40 -4.62 -3.78 9.09
N VAL A 41 -4.89 -4.32 7.91
CA VAL A 41 -4.84 -5.75 7.59
C VAL A 41 -3.68 -5.98 6.65
N PHE A 42 -2.89 -7.01 6.93
CA PHE A 42 -1.90 -7.55 6.02
C PHE A 42 -2.43 -8.82 5.36
N PRO A 43 -1.99 -9.13 4.14
CA PRO A 43 -2.41 -10.32 3.44
C PRO A 43 -2.05 -11.58 4.22
N THR A 44 -2.98 -12.52 4.28
CA THR A 44 -2.79 -13.83 4.93
C THR A 44 -2.32 -14.91 3.97
N THR A 45 -2.16 -14.55 2.69
CA THR A 45 -1.76 -15.42 1.59
C THR A 45 -0.51 -14.87 0.90
N GLU A 46 0.17 -15.70 0.11
CA GLU A 46 1.28 -15.26 -0.73
C GLU A 46 0.84 -14.14 -1.69
N ILE A 47 1.61 -13.06 -1.73
CA ILE A 47 1.30 -11.85 -2.52
C ILE A 47 2.18 -11.67 -3.74
N ASP A 48 3.28 -12.41 -3.83
CA ASP A 48 4.30 -12.20 -4.85
C ASP A 48 3.75 -12.43 -6.25
N ILE A 49 3.24 -13.64 -6.52
CA ILE A 49 2.69 -14.03 -7.83
C ILE A 49 1.60 -13.07 -8.33
N PRO A 50 0.53 -12.76 -7.55
CA PRO A 50 -0.55 -11.91 -8.03
C PRO A 50 -0.14 -10.44 -8.22
N LEU A 51 0.92 -9.99 -7.56
CA LEU A 51 1.41 -8.61 -7.66
C LEU A 51 2.57 -8.43 -8.65
N ILE A 52 3.14 -9.50 -9.24
CA ILE A 52 4.20 -9.41 -10.25
C ILE A 52 3.91 -8.32 -11.30
N PRO A 53 2.72 -8.25 -11.92
CA PRO A 53 2.48 -7.28 -12.99
C PRO A 53 2.57 -5.81 -12.53
N VAL A 54 2.16 -5.51 -11.29
CA VAL A 54 2.25 -4.15 -10.72
C VAL A 54 3.67 -3.89 -10.24
N ARG A 55 4.30 -4.89 -9.61
CA ARG A 55 5.66 -4.81 -9.12
C ARG A 55 6.67 -4.60 -10.26
N ASP A 56 6.49 -5.24 -11.40
CA ASP A 56 7.40 -5.06 -12.55
C ASP A 56 7.32 -3.63 -13.13
N LEU A 57 6.19 -2.94 -12.94
CA LEU A 57 6.06 -1.51 -13.27
C LEU A 57 6.76 -0.61 -12.25
N LEU A 58 6.89 -1.05 -10.99
CA LEU A 58 7.51 -0.32 -9.88
C LEU A 58 8.94 -0.79 -9.64
N TYR A 59 9.94 0.05 -9.95
CA TYR A 59 11.37 -0.30 -9.78
C TYR A 59 11.79 -1.59 -10.51
N LYS A 60 11.11 -1.96 -11.60
CA LYS A 60 11.37 -3.20 -12.36
C LYS A 60 11.35 -4.45 -11.48
N GLY A 61 10.59 -4.39 -10.37
CA GLY A 61 10.46 -5.44 -9.39
C GLY A 61 11.68 -5.76 -8.51
N ILE A 62 12.65 -4.85 -8.43
CA ILE A 62 13.88 -5.03 -7.62
C ILE A 62 13.70 -4.47 -6.18
N GLY A 63 12.58 -3.79 -5.88
CA GLY A 63 12.29 -3.25 -4.55
C GLY A 63 11.64 -4.25 -3.59
N THR A 64 11.76 -4.01 -2.28
CA THR A 64 10.94 -4.69 -1.28
C THR A 64 9.54 -4.09 -1.30
N PHE A 65 8.52 -4.92 -1.09
CA PHE A 65 7.14 -4.47 -1.13
C PHE A 65 6.31 -5.15 -0.04
N THR A 66 5.27 -4.44 0.39
CA THR A 66 4.23 -4.98 1.24
C THR A 66 2.87 -4.52 0.75
N LEU A 67 1.84 -5.29 1.06
CA LEU A 67 0.46 -4.97 0.76
C LEU A 67 -0.28 -4.79 2.08
N LEU A 68 -1.10 -3.74 2.20
CA LEU A 68 -1.97 -3.56 3.35
C LEU A 68 -3.33 -2.99 2.96
N ARG A 69 -4.31 -3.19 3.84
CA ARG A 69 -5.63 -2.53 3.78
C ARG A 69 -5.93 -1.81 5.08
N THR A 70 -6.32 -0.55 5.02
CA THR A 70 -6.83 0.19 6.17
C THR A 70 -8.34 0.00 6.31
N TYR A 71 -8.83 -0.16 7.53
CA TYR A 71 -10.28 -0.24 7.82
C TYR A 71 -10.76 0.78 8.84
N LYS A 72 -9.84 1.49 9.49
CA LYS A 72 -10.08 2.72 10.25
C LYS A 72 -8.93 3.71 9.97
N GLU A 73 -9.16 4.97 10.29
CA GLU A 73 -8.09 5.99 10.24
C GLU A 73 -6.94 5.55 11.15
N THR A 74 -5.70 5.57 10.66
CA THR A 74 -4.55 5.04 11.41
C THR A 74 -3.24 5.74 11.09
N THR A 75 -2.41 5.90 12.12
CA THR A 75 -0.99 6.25 12.02
C THR A 75 -0.17 5.03 12.46
N THR A 76 -0.22 3.95 11.70
CA THR A 76 0.47 2.71 12.10
C THR A 76 1.99 2.86 12.01
N LEU A 77 2.72 2.31 12.99
CA LEU A 77 4.20 2.20 13.00
C LEU A 77 4.72 1.28 11.89
N LEU A 78 3.83 0.50 11.27
CA LEU A 78 4.11 -0.39 10.16
C LEU A 78 4.10 0.33 8.80
N ASN A 79 3.89 1.65 8.81
CA ASN A 79 4.06 2.49 7.64
C ASN A 79 5.55 2.68 7.41
N PHE A 80 6.09 2.06 6.36
CA PHE A 80 7.48 2.25 5.95
C PHE A 80 7.72 3.75 5.65
N PRO A 81 8.54 4.47 6.44
CA PRO A 81 9.09 5.73 5.97
C PRO A 81 9.99 5.45 4.75
N GLN A 82 10.18 6.45 3.90
CA GLN A 82 10.99 6.33 2.68
C GLN A 82 10.46 5.27 1.69
N GLY A 83 9.17 5.33 1.39
CA GLY A 83 8.51 4.39 0.47
C GLY A 83 7.57 5.07 -0.51
N ILE A 84 7.31 4.40 -1.64
CA ILE A 84 6.21 4.73 -2.55
C ILE A 84 4.97 4.00 -2.09
N TYR A 85 3.90 4.76 -1.88
CA TYR A 85 2.58 4.26 -1.52
C TYR A 85 1.72 4.33 -2.78
N THR A 86 1.47 3.19 -3.40
CA THR A 86 0.60 3.07 -4.57
C THR A 86 -0.78 2.60 -4.12
N ALA A 87 -1.81 3.41 -4.40
CA ALA A 87 -3.18 3.05 -4.06
C ALA A 87 -3.75 2.06 -5.08
N LEU A 88 -3.90 0.79 -4.71
CA LEU A 88 -4.58 -0.20 -5.55
C LEU A 88 -6.09 -0.09 -5.44
N ARG A 89 -6.60 0.41 -4.31
CA ARG A 89 -8.02 0.66 -4.11
C ARG A 89 -8.26 1.77 -3.10
N VAL A 90 -9.30 2.55 -3.36
CA VAL A 90 -9.74 3.66 -2.54
C VAL A 90 -11.27 3.57 -2.41
N ASP A 91 -11.77 3.11 -1.26
CA ASP A 91 -13.21 2.90 -1.03
C ASP A 91 -13.98 4.22 -0.77
N ARG A 92 -13.28 5.28 -0.32
CA ARG A 92 -13.83 6.61 0.04
C ARG A 92 -12.85 7.72 -0.37
N VAL A 93 -12.87 8.90 0.25
CA VAL A 93 -11.80 9.88 0.07
C VAL A 93 -10.52 9.32 0.68
N GLY A 94 -9.56 8.95 -0.18
CA GLY A 94 -8.28 8.38 0.24
C GLY A 94 -7.26 9.46 0.56
N LYS A 95 -6.64 9.41 1.75
CA LYS A 95 -5.53 10.30 2.12
C LYS A 95 -4.33 9.54 2.65
N VAL A 96 -3.16 10.01 2.23
CA VAL A 96 -1.85 9.64 2.77
C VAL A 96 -1.23 10.91 3.34
N GLY A 97 -1.25 11.03 4.66
CA GLY A 97 -1.02 12.27 5.38
C GLY A 97 -2.07 13.32 5.02
N GLN A 98 -1.60 14.47 4.55
CA GLN A 98 -2.47 15.57 4.09
C GLN A 98 -2.74 15.51 2.58
N LYS A 99 -2.18 14.54 1.85
CA LYS A 99 -2.32 14.43 0.40
C LYS A 99 -3.46 13.47 0.06
N GLU A 100 -4.35 13.91 -0.82
CA GLU A 100 -5.36 13.03 -1.40
C GLU A 100 -4.71 12.09 -2.42
N ILE A 101 -5.19 10.85 -2.43
CA ILE A 101 -4.73 9.81 -3.35
C ILE A 101 -5.94 9.13 -3.98
N ALA A 102 -5.89 8.98 -5.31
CA ALA A 102 -6.88 8.22 -6.07
C ALA A 102 -6.33 6.82 -6.40
N SER A 103 -7.21 5.91 -6.80
CA SER A 103 -6.80 4.59 -7.29
C SER A 103 -5.78 4.71 -8.44
N ALA A 104 -4.83 3.77 -8.45
CA ALA A 104 -3.65 3.71 -9.30
C ALA A 104 -2.61 4.83 -9.12
N LYS A 105 -2.86 5.83 -8.27
CA LYS A 105 -1.89 6.90 -8.00
C LYS A 105 -0.86 6.49 -6.97
N SER A 106 0.33 7.06 -7.10
CA SER A 106 1.47 6.80 -6.24
C SER A 106 1.96 8.07 -5.54
N ILE A 107 2.29 7.96 -4.25
CA ILE A 107 2.82 9.08 -3.46
C ILE A 107 4.09 8.64 -2.75
N TRP A 108 5.14 9.46 -2.84
CA TRP A 108 6.33 9.32 -1.99
C TRP A 108 6.03 9.75 -0.55
N VAL A 109 6.33 8.87 0.39
CA VAL A 109 6.16 9.09 1.83
C VAL A 109 7.53 9.04 2.50
N ASP A 110 8.02 10.22 2.89
CA ASP A 110 9.33 10.37 3.53
C ASP A 110 9.35 9.91 4.99
N ARG A 111 8.26 10.20 5.72
CA ARG A 111 8.12 9.93 7.15
C ARG A 111 6.80 9.23 7.41
N GLN A 112 6.73 8.53 8.54
CA GLN A 112 5.48 7.93 9.00
C GLN A 112 4.34 8.95 9.00
N THR A 113 3.20 8.58 8.43
CA THR A 113 2.07 9.49 8.24
C THR A 113 0.73 8.81 8.49
N ALA A 114 -0.34 9.60 8.61
CA ALA A 114 -1.69 9.09 8.78
C ALA A 114 -2.22 8.50 7.46
N LEU A 115 -3.00 7.44 7.54
CA LEU A 115 -3.66 6.81 6.41
C LEU A 115 -5.17 6.78 6.66
N SER A 116 -5.94 7.19 5.65
CA SER A 116 -7.40 7.11 5.73
C SER A 116 -7.91 5.68 5.67
N ALA A 117 -9.10 5.47 6.23
CA ALA A 117 -9.80 4.18 6.17
C ALA A 117 -10.20 3.83 4.72
N GLY A 118 -10.20 2.54 4.39
CA GLY A 118 -10.65 2.04 3.08
C GLY A 118 -9.60 2.16 1.97
N LEU A 119 -8.32 2.29 2.33
CA LEU A 119 -7.20 2.25 1.38
C LEU A 119 -6.68 0.83 1.28
N THR A 120 -6.43 0.36 0.05
CA THR A 120 -5.55 -0.79 -0.19
C THR A 120 -4.29 -0.28 -0.86
N LEU A 121 -3.16 -0.43 -0.17
CA LEU A 121 -1.89 0.19 -0.56
C LEU A 121 -0.85 -0.90 -0.83
N LEU A 122 -0.22 -0.81 -1.99
CA LEU A 122 1.06 -1.45 -2.23
C LEU A 122 2.15 -0.46 -1.84
N ILE A 123 2.89 -0.77 -0.79
CA ILE A 123 4.01 0.04 -0.33
C ILE A 123 5.28 -0.60 -0.89
N THR A 124 6.08 0.18 -1.61
CA THR A 124 7.33 -0.27 -2.20
C THR A 124 8.49 0.57 -1.69
N CYS A 125 9.51 -0.09 -1.17
CA CYS A 125 10.78 0.54 -0.81
C CYS A 125 11.79 0.31 -1.94
N PRO A 126 12.45 1.36 -2.45
CA PRO A 126 13.46 1.21 -3.50
C PRO A 126 14.63 0.35 -3.03
N PRO A 127 15.27 -0.41 -3.94
CA PRO A 127 16.50 -1.13 -3.59
C PRO A 127 17.60 -0.15 -3.17
N GLY A 128 18.31 -0.48 -2.08
CA GLY A 128 19.40 0.34 -1.54
C GLY A 128 18.98 1.37 -0.48
N MET A 129 17.69 1.51 -0.18
CA MET A 129 17.26 2.20 1.03
C MET A 129 17.24 1.22 2.21
N VAL A 130 18.22 1.37 3.10
CA VAL A 130 18.26 0.65 4.38
C VAL A 130 17.37 1.42 5.35
N THR A 131 16.19 0.87 5.66
CA THR A 131 15.41 1.33 6.82
C THR A 131 16.17 0.91 8.08
N GLY A 132 17.09 1.75 8.56
CA GLY A 132 17.74 1.57 9.87
C GLY A 132 19.27 1.63 9.92
N GLU A 133 19.92 2.54 9.18
CA GLU A 133 21.25 2.99 9.58
C GLU A 133 21.15 4.45 10.08
N GLU A 134 21.30 4.63 11.39
CA GLU A 134 21.64 5.93 11.97
C GLU A 134 22.98 6.35 11.39
N PRO A 135 23.13 7.60 10.89
CA PRO A 135 24.44 8.11 10.53
C PRO A 135 25.29 8.23 11.81
N GLU A 136 26.51 7.67 11.78
CA GLU A 136 27.56 7.90 12.78
C GLU A 136 27.90 9.40 12.94
#